data_AF-A0A5K1GVC3-F1
#
_entry.id   AF-A0A5K1GVC3-F1
#
_cell.length_a   1.000
_cell.length_b   1.000
_cell.length_c   1.000
_cell.angle_alpha   90.00
_cell.angle_beta   90.00
_cell.angle_gamma   90.00
#
_symmetry.space_group_name_H-M   'P 1'
#
loop_
_entity.id
_entity.type
_entity.pdbx_description
1 polymer ?
#
loop_
_entity_poly.entity_id
_entity_poly.type
_entity_poly.pdbx_seq_one_letter_code
_entity_poly.pdbx_strand_id
1 'polypeptide(L)'
;MSGIGIPFPTSQQMRVYASIWNADQWATQGGRVKTDWSHAPFMAYYSNFSTKPCPATSTDPQCTIPSPPPAPGSNVPQLDAWTRNTMQGIQSQYMIYNYCADTQRFPQGLPQECSVKF
;
A
#
# COMPACT_ATOMS: atom_id res chain seq x y z
N MET A 1 -11.90 -8.32 7.54
CA MET A 1 -11.54 -8.43 6.10
C MET A 1 -12.01 -9.74 5.48
N SER A 2 -12.05 -10.87 6.21
CA SER A 2 -12.56 -12.16 5.70
C SER A 2 -14.09 -12.32 5.59
N GLY A 3 -14.84 -11.22 5.40
CA GLY A 3 -16.31 -11.24 5.39
C GLY A 3 -16.99 -10.66 4.15
N ILE A 4 -16.23 -9.98 3.28
CA ILE A 4 -16.77 -9.27 2.10
C ILE A 4 -16.23 -9.89 0.78
N GLY A 5 -15.48 -11.00 0.88
CA GLY A 5 -14.95 -11.72 -0.31
C GLY A 5 -13.80 -11.02 -1.03
N ILE A 6 -13.24 -9.95 -0.47
CA ILE A 6 -12.13 -9.19 -1.05
C ILE A 6 -10.81 -9.92 -0.76
N PRO A 7 -10.01 -10.28 -1.79
CA PRO A 7 -8.72 -10.91 -1.58
C PRO A 7 -7.77 -10.03 -0.77
N PHE A 8 -7.05 -10.62 0.18
CA PHE A 8 -6.04 -9.95 0.99
C PHE A 8 -4.79 -10.84 1.09
N PRO A 9 -3.56 -10.30 1.02
CA PRO A 9 -2.34 -11.10 1.03
C PRO A 9 -2.04 -11.67 2.43
N THR A 10 -2.74 -12.74 2.82
CA THR A 10 -2.56 -13.41 4.12
C THR A 10 -1.67 -14.64 4.07
N SER A 11 -1.60 -15.34 2.93
CA SER A 11 -1.02 -16.69 2.86
C SER A 11 0.22 -16.80 1.98
N GLN A 12 0.48 -15.82 1.11
CA GLN A 12 1.62 -15.84 0.21
C GLN A 12 2.81 -15.10 0.84
N GLN A 13 3.94 -15.80 0.97
CA GLN A 13 5.17 -15.21 1.50
C GLN A 13 5.71 -14.15 0.54
N MET A 14 6.17 -13.02 1.08
CA MET A 14 6.66 -11.88 0.31
C MET A 14 8.16 -11.69 0.46
N ARG A 15 8.77 -10.97 -0.50
CA ARG A 15 10.17 -10.53 -0.46
C ARG A 15 10.22 -9.02 -0.66
N VAL A 16 11.24 -8.38 -0.10
CA VAL A 16 11.50 -6.95 -0.31
C VAL A 16 12.41 -6.79 -1.53
N TYR A 17 12.03 -5.89 -2.42
CA TYR A 17 12.77 -5.55 -3.64
C TYR A 17 13.00 -4.04 -3.72
N ALA A 18 14.13 -3.63 -4.26
CA ALA A 18 14.43 -2.24 -4.60
C ALA A 18 15.04 -2.21 -6.01
N SER A 19 14.59 -1.28 -6.85
CA SER A 19 15.07 -1.13 -8.22
C SER A 19 14.98 0.32 -8.68
N ILE A 20 15.91 0.70 -9.56
CA ILE A 20 15.83 1.89 -10.40
C ILE A 20 15.71 1.40 -11.85
N TRP A 21 14.69 1.88 -12.57
CA TRP A 21 14.42 1.42 -13.94
C TRP A 21 13.63 2.48 -14.72
N ASN A 22 13.69 2.41 -16.05
CA ASN A 22 12.97 3.32 -16.95
C ASN A 22 11.51 2.87 -17.14
N ALA A 23 10.56 3.77 -16.83
CA ALA A 23 9.12 3.55 -16.96
C ALA A 23 8.43 4.62 -17.83
N ASP A 24 9.07 5.03 -18.92
CA ASP A 24 8.61 6.06 -19.88
C ASP A 24 7.16 5.93 -20.35
N GLN A 25 6.60 4.72 -20.33
CA GLN A 25 5.23 4.47 -20.76
C GLN A 25 4.18 5.12 -19.83
N TRP A 26 4.51 5.39 -18.55
CA TRP A 26 3.51 5.87 -17.59
C TRP A 26 4.03 6.78 -16.48
N ALA A 27 5.33 6.78 -16.13
CA ALA A 27 5.83 7.38 -14.90
C ALA A 27 5.61 8.91 -14.80
N THR A 28 6.00 9.67 -15.82
CA THR A 28 5.97 11.14 -15.77
C THR A 28 4.84 11.70 -16.62
N GLN A 29 3.90 12.40 -15.99
CA GLN A 29 2.68 12.93 -16.62
C GLN A 29 1.91 11.88 -17.43
N GLY A 30 1.72 10.68 -16.87
CA GLY A 30 1.06 9.57 -17.57
C GLY A 30 1.83 9.09 -18.80
N GLY A 31 3.16 9.24 -18.81
CA GLY A 31 4.04 8.82 -19.91
C GLY A 31 4.25 9.87 -21.00
N ARG A 32 3.74 11.11 -20.85
CA ARG A 32 3.95 12.18 -21.84
C ARG A 32 5.40 12.68 -21.87
N VAL A 33 6.06 12.74 -20.72
CA VAL A 33 7.46 13.16 -20.61
C VAL A 33 8.34 11.92 -20.57
N LYS A 34 9.32 11.86 -21.47
CA LYS A 34 10.25 10.73 -21.62
C LYS A 34 11.58 11.03 -20.94
N THR A 35 12.30 9.97 -20.58
CA THR A 35 13.63 10.05 -20.01
C THR A 35 14.58 10.71 -20.99
N ASP A 36 15.19 11.82 -20.57
CA ASP A 36 16.30 12.43 -21.28
C ASP A 36 17.62 11.80 -20.83
N TRP A 37 18.08 10.84 -21.62
CA TRP A 37 19.30 10.07 -21.33
C TRP A 37 20.58 10.90 -21.36
N SER A 38 20.56 12.14 -21.85
CA SER A 38 21.72 13.03 -21.75
C SER A 38 22.06 13.41 -20.30
N HIS A 39 21.10 13.27 -19.37
CA HIS A 39 21.29 13.48 -17.93
C HIS A 39 21.79 12.24 -17.17
N ALA A 40 22.10 11.14 -17.86
CA ALA A 40 22.64 9.95 -17.22
C ALA A 40 24.04 10.19 -16.62
N PRO A 41 24.44 9.47 -15.54
CA PRO A 41 23.72 8.37 -14.90
C PRO A 41 22.64 8.83 -13.90
N PHE A 42 21.52 8.10 -13.90
CA PHE A 42 20.48 8.25 -12.86
C PHE A 42 20.85 7.38 -11.66
N MET A 43 21.04 8.01 -10.50
CA MET A 43 21.54 7.32 -9.29
C MET A 43 20.52 7.42 -8.16
N ALA A 44 20.22 6.28 -7.54
CA ALA A 44 19.45 6.19 -6.30
C ALA A 44 20.33 5.58 -5.20
N TYR A 45 20.40 6.25 -4.05
CA TYR A 45 21.17 5.80 -2.90
C TYR A 45 20.23 5.28 -1.82
N TYR A 46 20.51 4.09 -1.32
CA TYR A 46 19.73 3.45 -0.27
C TYR A 46 20.66 3.15 0.91
N SER A 47 20.21 3.45 2.13
CA SER A 47 20.94 3.18 3.36
C SER A 47 19.97 2.87 4.50
N ASN A 48 20.49 2.45 5.65
CA ASN A 48 19.70 2.18 6.86
C ASN A 48 18.56 1.16 6.66
N PHE A 49 18.84 0.07 5.92
CA PHE A 49 17.88 -1.00 5.74
C PHE A 49 17.51 -1.62 7.10
N SER A 50 16.23 -1.52 7.47
CA SER A 50 15.69 -2.11 8.68
C SER A 50 14.48 -2.96 8.33
N THR A 51 14.52 -4.25 8.71
CA THR A 51 13.41 -5.17 8.52
C THR A 51 13.16 -5.94 9.81
N LYS A 52 11.88 -6.14 10.12
CA LYS A 52 11.41 -7.08 11.15
C LYS A 52 10.53 -8.11 10.46
N PRO A 53 11.13 -9.08 9.73
CA PRO A 53 10.35 -10.04 8.97
C PRO A 53 9.66 -11.03 9.90
N CYS A 54 8.53 -11.57 9.42
CA CYS A 54 7.83 -12.68 10.03
C CYS A 54 8.04 -13.94 9.17
N PRO A 55 9.14 -14.70 9.36
CA PRO A 55 9.34 -15.96 8.66
C PRO A 55 8.30 -16.99 9.08
N ALA A 56 8.04 -17.99 8.22
CA ALA A 56 7.09 -19.06 8.52
C ALA A 56 7.44 -19.89 9.77
N THR A 57 8.72 -19.87 10.17
CA THR A 57 9.23 -20.50 11.40
C THR A 57 9.20 -19.58 12.62
N SER A 58 8.68 -18.35 12.49
CA SER A 58 8.63 -17.40 13.59
C SER A 58 7.74 -17.93 14.71
N THR A 59 8.24 -17.84 15.93
CA THR A 59 7.48 -18.11 17.16
C THR A 59 6.91 -16.83 17.78
N ASP A 60 7.17 -15.66 17.16
CA ASP A 60 6.63 -14.38 17.62
C ASP A 60 5.11 -14.36 17.41
N PRO A 61 4.30 -14.15 18.47
CA PRO A 61 2.86 -14.02 18.34
C PRO A 61 2.43 -12.90 17.36
N GLN A 62 3.23 -11.84 17.23
CA GLN A 62 2.97 -10.75 16.27
C GLN A 62 3.07 -11.19 14.81
N CYS A 63 3.75 -12.31 14.54
CA CYS A 63 3.90 -12.90 13.22
C CYS A 63 2.79 -13.88 12.86
N THR A 64 1.76 -14.02 13.70
CA THR A 64 0.62 -14.90 13.45
C THR A 64 -0.60 -14.09 13.03
N ILE A 65 -1.28 -14.54 11.98
CA ILE A 65 -2.60 -14.00 11.61
C ILE A 65 -3.64 -14.71 12.48
N PRO A 66 -4.46 -13.98 13.26
CA PRO A 66 -5.49 -14.59 14.09
C PRO A 66 -6.43 -15.47 13.26
N SER A 67 -6.65 -16.71 13.70
CA SER A 67 -7.61 -17.65 13.13
C SER A 67 -8.47 -18.24 14.25
N PRO A 68 -9.81 -18.03 14.26
CA PRO A 68 -10.57 -17.28 13.26
C PRO A 68 -10.23 -15.77 13.26
N PRO A 69 -10.49 -15.06 12.15
CA PRO A 69 -10.33 -13.60 12.10
C PRO A 69 -11.09 -12.93 13.25
N PRO A 70 -10.58 -11.82 13.81
CA PRO A 70 -11.26 -11.11 14.87
C PRO A 70 -12.68 -10.73 14.44
N ALA A 71 -13.65 -10.91 15.33
CA ALA A 71 -15.03 -10.50 15.10
C ALA A 71 -15.12 -8.99 14.81
N PRO A 72 -16.12 -8.52 14.05
CA PRO A 72 -16.39 -7.09 13.91
C PRO A 72 -16.49 -6.41 15.28
N GLY A 73 -15.75 -5.32 15.50
CA GLY A 73 -15.70 -4.64 16.80
C GLY A 73 -14.70 -5.20 17.81
N SER A 74 -13.91 -6.22 17.43
CA SER A 74 -12.75 -6.65 18.23
C SER A 74 -11.72 -5.52 18.33
N ASN A 75 -11.00 -5.46 19.43
CA ASN A 75 -9.83 -4.58 19.61
C ASN A 75 -8.66 -5.06 18.73
N VAL A 76 -8.81 -4.94 17.41
CA VAL A 76 -7.68 -5.02 16.48
C VAL A 76 -6.84 -3.75 16.63
N PRO A 77 -5.50 -3.84 16.57
CA PRO A 77 -4.65 -2.66 16.54
C PRO A 77 -5.12 -1.69 15.45
N GLN A 78 -5.54 -0.50 15.88
CA GLN A 78 -5.91 0.59 14.99
C GLN A 78 -4.86 1.69 15.08
N LEU A 79 -4.82 2.55 14.06
CA LEU A 79 -4.11 3.81 14.17
C LEU A 79 -4.70 4.63 15.33
N ASP A 80 -3.82 5.20 16.14
CA ASP A 80 -4.25 6.18 17.14
C ASP A 80 -4.83 7.43 16.46
N ALA A 81 -5.53 8.26 17.25
CA ALA A 81 -6.22 9.45 16.73
C ALA A 81 -5.26 10.45 16.07
N TRP A 82 -4.05 10.60 16.61
CA TRP A 82 -3.07 11.54 16.06
C TRP A 82 -2.55 11.05 14.70
N THR A 83 -2.16 9.78 14.60
CA THR A 83 -1.69 9.17 13.36
C THR A 83 -2.78 9.20 12.27
N ARG A 84 -4.04 8.93 12.65
CA ARG A 84 -5.19 9.02 11.74
C ARG A 84 -5.39 10.45 11.22
N ASN A 85 -5.36 11.45 12.10
CA ASN A 85 -5.53 12.86 11.71
C ASN A 85 -4.37 13.35 10.83
N THR A 86 -3.13 12.94 11.13
CA THR A 86 -1.95 13.24 10.31
C THR A 86 -2.10 12.66 8.90
N MET A 87 -2.51 11.40 8.78
CA MET A 87 -2.79 10.78 7.48
C MET A 87 -3.88 11.53 6.71
N GLN A 88 -4.98 11.92 7.37
CA GLN A 88 -6.06 12.69 6.74
C GLN A 88 -5.57 14.05 6.26
N GLY A 89 -4.77 14.76 7.06
CA GLY A 89 -4.16 16.04 6.67
C GLY A 89 -3.30 15.89 5.42
N ILE A 90 -2.40 14.90 5.41
CA ILE A 90 -1.52 14.63 4.25
C ILE A 90 -2.35 14.28 3.00
N GLN A 91 -3.34 13.40 3.14
CA GLN A 91 -4.21 13.02 2.03
C GLN A 91 -5.01 14.22 1.50
N SER A 92 -5.51 15.10 2.37
CA SER A 92 -6.28 16.28 1.97
C SER A 92 -5.46 17.32 1.20
N GLN A 93 -4.16 17.41 1.48
CA GLN A 93 -3.29 18.46 0.94
C GLN A 93 -2.41 17.98 -0.23
N TYR A 94 -1.96 16.72 -0.22
CA TYR A 94 -0.90 16.26 -1.13
C TYR A 94 -1.30 15.07 -2.01
N MET A 95 -2.48 14.46 -1.82
CA MET A 95 -2.90 13.32 -2.65
C MET A 95 -3.43 13.80 -4.00
N ILE A 96 -2.70 13.47 -5.07
CA ILE A 96 -3.08 13.86 -6.45
C ILE A 96 -3.89 12.80 -7.19
N TYR A 97 -3.96 11.56 -6.68
CA TYR A 97 -4.72 10.46 -7.27
C TYR A 97 -5.19 9.49 -6.19
N ASN A 98 -6.43 9.02 -6.31
CA ASN A 98 -7.01 8.00 -5.44
C ASN A 98 -7.96 7.10 -6.25
N TYR A 99 -7.65 5.81 -6.36
CA TYR A 99 -8.47 4.86 -7.13
C TYR A 99 -9.88 4.70 -6.56
N CYS A 100 -10.07 4.90 -5.25
CA CYS A 100 -11.39 4.89 -4.61
C CYS A 100 -12.25 6.12 -4.91
N ALA A 101 -11.69 7.13 -5.58
CA ALA A 101 -12.42 8.30 -6.04
C ALA A 101 -12.50 8.37 -7.58
N ASP A 102 -11.85 7.43 -8.28
CA ASP A 102 -11.74 7.42 -9.74
C ASP A 102 -12.96 6.74 -10.38
N THR A 103 -14.04 7.51 -10.50
CA THR A 103 -15.29 7.06 -11.13
C THR A 103 -15.15 6.83 -12.63
N GLN A 104 -14.15 7.44 -13.28
CA GLN A 104 -13.89 7.24 -14.71
C GLN A 104 -13.28 5.87 -14.97
N ARG A 105 -12.34 5.44 -14.12
CA ARG A 105 -11.74 4.11 -14.19
C ARG A 105 -12.72 3.01 -13.79
N PHE A 106 -13.62 3.31 -12.86
CA PHE A 106 -14.62 2.36 -12.33
C PHE A 106 -16.06 2.80 -12.64
N PRO A 107 -16.48 2.81 -13.92
CA PRO A 107 -17.80 3.32 -14.31
C PRO A 107 -18.95 2.44 -13.82
N GLN A 108 -18.69 1.19 -13.45
CA GLN A 108 -19.68 0.23 -12.94
C GLN A 108 -19.81 0.24 -11.41
N GLY A 109 -19.14 1.18 -10.74
CA GLY A 109 -19.08 1.26 -9.29
C GLY A 109 -17.68 1.01 -8.76
N LEU A 110 -17.38 1.69 -7.65
CA LEU A 110 -16.07 1.65 -7.02
C LEU A 110 -15.79 0.29 -6.39
N PRO A 111 -14.52 -0.09 -6.23
CA PRO A 111 -14.13 -1.31 -5.53
C PRO A 111 -14.74 -1.39 -4.12
N GLN A 112 -15.15 -2.59 -3.70
CA GLN A 112 -15.92 -2.79 -2.48
C GLN A 112 -15.14 -2.36 -1.22
N GLU A 113 -13.82 -2.51 -1.22
CA GLU A 113 -12.92 -2.12 -0.13
C GLU A 113 -12.97 -0.61 0.15
N CYS A 114 -13.34 0.21 -0.83
CA CYS A 114 -13.37 1.66 -0.69
C CYS A 114 -14.45 2.16 0.29
N SER A 115 -15.46 1.35 0.56
CA SER A 115 -16.54 1.66 1.51
C SER A 115 -16.28 1.15 2.94
N VAL A 116 -15.21 0.37 3.14
CA VAL A 116 -14.88 -0.21 4.44
C VAL A 116 -14.26 0.88 5.32
N LYS A 117 -14.94 1.22 6.43
CA LYS A 117 -14.41 2.12 7.46
C LYS A 117 -13.50 1.33 8.40
N PHE A 118 -12.25 1.77 8.54
CA PHE A 118 -11.25 1.20 9.47
C PHE A 118 -11.14 2.01 10.76
#